data_AF-A0A9P7GTZ8-F1
#
_entry.id   AF-A0A9P7GTZ8-F1
#
_cell.length_a   1.000
_cell.length_b   1.000
_cell.length_c   1.000
_cell.angle_alpha   90.00
_cell.angle_beta   90.00
_cell.angle_gamma   90.00
#
_symmetry.space_group_name_H-M   'P 1'
#
loop_
_entity.id
_entity.type
_entity.pdbx_description
1 polymer ?
#
loop_
_entity_poly.entity_id
_entity_poly.type
_entity_poly.pdbx_seq_one_letter_code
_entity_poly.pdbx_strand_id
1 'polypeptide(L)'
;MPRSTVDPDKLVFFGELSAGGGEVCIKFTRSYSKEAHELCVMLDIAPRLRGFEKIPGGWYMVVMDRIDEGYYSYNNFRKSSKFHAAHTSPLHDAIWKGLKSFHDRGFVHGDVRDVNLMVARSGEARFRLIDFDWAGEVGKVLYPMNVNTEGLWRPPNAYDNNPITIEHDEQMMEYIVGKASVTK
;
A
#
# COMPACT_ATOMS: atom_id res chain seq x y z
N MET A 1 -18.79 -22.89 -0.44
CA MET A 1 -17.77 -22.25 -1.29
C MET A 1 -17.88 -20.74 -1.11
N PRO A 2 -16.92 -20.04 -0.49
CA PRO A 2 -16.94 -18.59 -0.58
C PRO A 2 -16.56 -18.22 -2.02
N ARG A 3 -17.48 -17.54 -2.71
CA ARG A 3 -17.20 -16.95 -4.01
C ARG A 3 -16.11 -15.90 -3.81
N SER A 4 -14.96 -16.08 -4.44
CA SER A 4 -14.04 -14.98 -4.68
C SER A 4 -14.79 -13.96 -5.54
N THR A 5 -15.21 -12.85 -4.95
CA THR A 5 -15.65 -11.68 -5.70
C THR A 5 -14.41 -11.08 -6.36
N VAL A 6 -14.05 -11.63 -7.53
CA VAL A 6 -13.07 -11.01 -8.41
C VAL A 6 -13.74 -9.72 -8.88
N ASP A 7 -13.24 -8.59 -8.41
CA ASP A 7 -13.60 -7.29 -8.93
C ASP A 7 -13.11 -7.26 -10.40
N PRO A 8 -14.01 -7.26 -11.40
CA PRO A 8 -13.63 -7.46 -12.80
C PRO A 8 -12.73 -6.34 -13.33
N ASP A 9 -12.69 -5.19 -12.66
CA ASP A 9 -11.83 -4.06 -12.98
C ASP A 9 -10.45 -4.14 -12.31
N LYS A 10 -10.25 -5.11 -11.42
CA LYS A 10 -8.98 -5.36 -10.74
C LYS A 10 -8.39 -6.66 -11.22
N LEU A 11 -7.25 -6.55 -11.90
CA LEU A 11 -6.42 -7.67 -12.33
C LEU A 11 -5.61 -8.24 -11.16
N VAL A 12 -6.32 -8.55 -10.07
CA VAL A 12 -5.81 -9.10 -8.82
C VAL A 12 -6.52 -10.42 -8.55
N PHE A 13 -5.74 -11.48 -8.42
CA PHE A 13 -6.18 -12.85 -8.25
C PHE A 13 -5.56 -13.44 -6.99
N PHE A 14 -6.18 -14.48 -6.45
CA PHE A 14 -5.67 -15.20 -5.28
C PHE A 14 -5.46 -16.66 -5.65
N GLY A 15 -4.42 -17.26 -5.07
CA GLY A 15 -4.10 -18.66 -5.28
C GLY A 15 -3.33 -19.24 -4.11
N GLU A 16 -2.95 -20.50 -4.24
CA GLU A 16 -2.15 -21.23 -3.27
C GLU A 16 -0.93 -21.81 -3.98
N LEU A 17 0.25 -21.67 -3.38
CA LEU A 17 1.46 -22.29 -3.89
C LEU A 17 1.41 -23.81 -3.67
N SER A 18 1.88 -24.56 -4.66
CA SER A 18 1.99 -26.03 -4.55
C SER A 18 2.79 -26.47 -3.32
N ALA A 19 2.50 -27.67 -2.82
CA ALA A 19 3.19 -28.29 -1.69
C ALA A 19 3.11 -27.48 -0.37
N GLY A 20 2.00 -26.78 -0.14
CA GLY A 20 1.78 -26.04 1.10
C GLY A 20 2.62 -24.78 1.24
N GLY A 21 3.03 -24.17 0.11
CA GLY A 21 3.84 -22.95 0.09
C GLY A 21 3.13 -21.69 0.59
N GLY A 22 1.84 -21.79 0.93
CA GLY A 22 1.01 -20.70 1.45
C GLY A 22 0.15 -20.03 0.38
N GLU A 23 -0.73 -19.13 0.84
CA GLU A 23 -1.61 -18.35 -0.02
C GLU A 23 -0.89 -17.15 -0.63
N VAL A 24 -1.20 -16.85 -1.89
CA VAL A 24 -0.60 -15.74 -2.65
C VAL A 24 -1.65 -14.82 -3.25
N CYS A 25 -1.24 -13.57 -3.44
CA CYS A 25 -1.90 -12.58 -4.25
C CYS A 25 -1.11 -12.41 -5.56
N ILE A 26 -1.80 -12.46 -6.69
CA ILE A 26 -1.24 -12.33 -8.03
C ILE A 26 -1.83 -11.08 -8.67
N LYS A 27 -1.00 -10.08 -8.97
CA LYS A 27 -1.41 -8.84 -9.63
C LYS A 27 -0.82 -8.76 -11.02
N PHE A 28 -1.64 -8.37 -12.00
CA PHE A 28 -1.18 -7.94 -13.31
C PHE A 28 -1.29 -6.44 -13.43
N THR A 29 -0.18 -5.77 -13.78
CA THR A 29 -0.15 -4.31 -13.93
C THR A 29 0.86 -3.88 -14.99
N ARG A 30 0.75 -2.65 -15.49
CA ARG A 30 1.68 -2.10 -16.50
C ARG A 30 2.76 -1.21 -15.88
N SER A 31 2.65 -0.91 -14.59
CA SER A 31 3.64 -0.17 -13.81
C SER A 31 3.76 -0.80 -12.44
N TYR A 32 4.99 -1.07 -12.01
CA TYR A 32 5.28 -1.61 -10.68
C TYR A 32 6.75 -1.38 -10.36
N SER A 33 7.05 -0.84 -9.18
CA SER A 33 8.43 -0.84 -8.69
C SER A 33 8.69 -2.07 -7.85
N LYS A 34 9.37 -3.04 -8.47
CA LYS A 34 9.88 -4.24 -7.79
C LYS A 34 10.85 -3.84 -6.67
N GLU A 35 11.71 -2.87 -6.94
CA GLU A 35 12.76 -2.40 -6.03
C GLU A 35 12.15 -1.74 -4.78
N ALA A 36 11.13 -0.89 -4.96
CA ALA A 36 10.40 -0.29 -3.85
C ALA A 36 9.70 -1.36 -2.99
N HIS A 37 9.07 -2.35 -3.63
CA HIS A 37 8.41 -3.44 -2.91
C HIS A 37 9.43 -4.29 -2.14
N GLU A 38 10.53 -4.72 -2.78
CA GLU A 38 11.59 -5.49 -2.13
C GLU A 38 12.20 -4.72 -0.95
N LEU A 39 12.38 -3.39 -1.09
CA LEU A 39 12.82 -2.56 0.01
C LEU A 39 11.84 -2.57 1.18
N CYS A 40 10.54 -2.39 0.92
CA CYS A 40 9.53 -2.47 1.98
C CYS A 40 9.45 -3.87 2.61
N VAL A 41 9.77 -4.94 1.88
CA VAL A 41 9.91 -6.29 2.45
C VAL A 41 11.11 -6.36 3.39
N MET A 42 12.26 -5.79 3.02
CA MET A 42 13.44 -5.72 3.90
C MET A 42 13.19 -4.91 5.18
N LEU A 43 12.32 -3.90 5.10
CA LEU A 43 11.90 -3.08 6.23
C LEU A 43 10.80 -3.74 7.09
N ASP A 44 10.34 -4.94 6.75
CA ASP A 44 9.19 -5.62 7.35
C ASP A 44 7.88 -4.79 7.33
N ILE A 45 7.69 -4.01 6.27
CA ILE A 45 6.49 -3.18 6.06
C ILE A 45 5.75 -3.53 4.77
N ALA A 46 6.02 -4.65 4.10
CA ALA A 46 5.27 -5.12 2.94
C ALA A 46 5.15 -6.66 2.93
N PRO A 47 4.13 -7.25 2.27
CA PRO A 47 4.07 -8.68 2.08
C PRO A 47 5.25 -9.16 1.24
N ARG A 48 5.78 -10.35 1.54
CA ARG A 48 6.94 -10.89 0.80
C ARG A 48 6.61 -11.03 -0.68
N LEU A 49 7.49 -10.51 -1.53
CA LEU A 49 7.44 -10.76 -2.97
C LEU A 49 7.91 -12.20 -3.26
N ARG A 50 7.08 -12.98 -3.94
CA ARG A 50 7.31 -14.39 -4.28
C ARG A 50 7.75 -14.57 -5.73
N GLY A 51 7.35 -13.68 -6.61
CA GLY A 51 7.71 -13.70 -8.02
C GLY A 51 7.40 -12.37 -8.70
N PHE A 52 8.20 -12.03 -9.69
CA PHE A 52 8.01 -10.84 -10.50
C PHE A 52 8.49 -11.14 -11.92
N GLU A 53 7.58 -11.08 -12.89
CA GLU A 53 7.87 -11.41 -14.27
C GLU A 53 7.32 -10.34 -15.21
N LYS A 54 8.13 -9.94 -16.19
CA LYS A 54 7.67 -9.10 -17.29
C LYS A 54 7.07 -9.99 -18.37
N ILE A 55 5.80 -9.76 -18.69
CA ILE A 55 5.06 -10.54 -19.69
C ILE A 55 4.76 -9.67 -20.94
N PRO A 56 4.34 -10.27 -22.08
CA PRO A 56 4.09 -9.52 -23.31
C PRO A 56 3.12 -8.34 -23.15
N GLY A 57 3.30 -7.32 -23.98
CA GLY A 57 2.46 -6.11 -23.96
C GLY A 57 2.83 -5.07 -22.89
N GLY A 58 4.02 -5.21 -22.27
CA GLY A 58 4.48 -4.26 -21.24
C GLY A 58 3.77 -4.44 -19.91
N TRP A 59 3.33 -5.66 -19.62
CA TRP A 59 2.71 -6.03 -18.36
C TRP A 59 3.72 -6.70 -17.43
N TYR A 60 3.42 -6.66 -16.15
CA TYR A 60 4.09 -7.38 -15.08
C TYR A 60 3.11 -8.32 -14.42
N MET A 61 3.56 -9.54 -14.12
CA MET A 61 2.91 -10.45 -13.19
C MET A 61 3.68 -10.38 -11.87
N VAL A 62 3.01 -9.90 -10.83
CA VAL A 62 3.56 -9.75 -9.49
C VAL A 62 2.89 -10.76 -8.57
N VAL A 63 3.67 -11.65 -7.96
CA VAL A 63 3.18 -12.66 -7.02
C VAL A 63 3.75 -12.33 -5.65
N MET A 64 2.90 -12.16 -4.64
CA MET A 64 3.29 -11.84 -3.27
C MET A 64 2.49 -12.65 -2.26
N ASP A 65 2.97 -12.72 -1.02
CA ASP A 65 2.20 -13.31 0.07
C ASP A 65 0.82 -12.66 0.17
N ARG A 66 -0.22 -13.49 0.28
CA ARG A 66 -1.56 -12.98 0.56
C ARG A 66 -1.55 -12.37 1.95
N ILE A 67 -2.04 -11.13 2.06
CA ILE A 67 -2.34 -10.55 3.37
C ILE A 67 -3.56 -11.30 3.91
N ASP A 68 -3.31 -12.03 5.00
CA ASP A 68 -4.29 -12.91 5.63
C ASP A 68 -5.39 -12.14 6.37
N GLU A 69 -6.33 -12.89 6.92
CA GLU A 69 -7.41 -12.34 7.72
C GLU A 69 -6.93 -11.66 9.02
N GLY A 70 -5.64 -11.70 9.36
CA GLY A 70 -5.04 -11.01 10.49
C GLY A 70 -4.86 -9.51 10.28
N TYR A 71 -5.13 -8.98 9.08
CA TYR A 71 -5.02 -7.56 8.76
C TYR A 71 -6.33 -6.95 8.23
N TYR A 72 -6.48 -5.64 8.39
CA TYR A 72 -7.51 -4.83 7.74
C TYR A 72 -6.88 -3.64 7.03
N SER A 73 -7.52 -3.10 6.00
CA SER A 73 -7.17 -1.75 5.57
C SER A 73 -7.36 -0.75 6.72
N TYR A 74 -6.52 0.27 6.76
CA TYR A 74 -6.60 1.32 7.77
C TYR A 74 -7.96 2.03 7.74
N ASN A 75 -8.57 2.18 6.56
CA ASN A 75 -9.96 2.66 6.41
C ASN A 75 -10.96 1.81 7.22
N ASN A 76 -10.85 0.49 7.14
CA ASN A 76 -11.72 -0.43 7.89
C ASN A 76 -11.37 -0.44 9.38
N PHE A 77 -10.08 -0.35 9.72
CA PHE A 77 -9.63 -0.23 11.10
C PHE A 77 -10.27 0.98 11.80
N ARG A 78 -10.26 2.14 11.13
CA ARG A 78 -10.89 3.39 11.62
C ARG A 78 -12.39 3.28 11.87
N LYS A 79 -13.08 2.44 11.10
CA LYS A 79 -14.54 2.21 11.24
C LYS A 79 -14.88 1.13 12.26
N SER A 80 -13.88 0.39 12.75
CA SER A 80 -14.10 -0.73 13.67
C SER A 80 -14.20 -0.27 15.12
N SER A 81 -14.94 -1.01 15.95
CA SER A 81 -15.02 -0.78 17.41
C SER A 81 -13.68 -0.94 18.14
N LYS A 82 -12.68 -1.55 17.48
CA LYS A 82 -11.30 -1.67 17.96
C LYS A 82 -10.47 -0.41 17.76
N PHE A 83 -10.98 0.59 17.04
CA PHE A 83 -10.34 1.90 16.93
C PHE A 83 -10.37 2.59 18.31
N HIS A 84 -9.27 2.45 19.05
CA HIS A 84 -9.06 3.11 20.33
C HIS A 84 -7.92 4.11 20.20
N ALA A 85 -8.15 5.38 20.57
CA ALA A 85 -7.15 6.44 20.50
C ALA A 85 -5.83 6.09 21.24
N ALA A 86 -5.89 5.24 22.27
CA ALA A 86 -4.71 4.75 22.98
C ALA A 86 -3.83 3.80 22.16
N HIS A 87 -4.41 3.04 21.22
CA HIS A 87 -3.68 2.12 20.33
C HIS A 87 -3.26 2.77 19.02
N THR A 88 -3.79 3.95 18.68
CA THR A 88 -3.50 4.62 17.41
C THR A 88 -2.14 5.28 17.39
N SER A 89 -1.67 5.86 18.50
CA SER A 89 -0.37 6.53 18.53
C SER A 89 0.80 5.57 18.22
N PRO A 90 0.93 4.40 18.89
CA PRO A 90 2.00 3.45 18.54
C PRO A 90 1.94 2.96 17.09
N LEU A 91 0.73 2.77 16.55
CA LEU A 91 0.53 2.39 15.16
C LEU A 91 0.95 3.51 14.19
N HIS A 92 0.58 4.76 14.48
CA HIS A 92 0.99 5.93 13.69
C HIS A 92 2.50 6.10 13.70
N ASP A 93 3.13 5.95 14.85
CA ASP A 93 4.60 6.00 14.98
C ASP A 93 5.27 4.90 14.16
N ALA A 94 4.71 3.68 14.17
CA ALA A 94 5.22 2.59 13.35
C ALA A 94 5.12 2.88 11.86
N ILE A 95 3.98 3.42 11.39
CA ILE A 95 3.79 3.77 9.98
C ILE A 95 4.74 4.91 9.57
N TRP A 96 4.84 5.96 10.37
CA TRP A 96 5.76 7.08 10.12
C TRP A 96 7.21 6.63 10.07
N LYS A 97 7.64 5.79 11.02
CA LYS A 97 9.00 5.26 11.03
C LYS A 97 9.28 4.37 9.81
N GLY A 98 8.31 3.56 9.40
CA GLY A 98 8.41 2.72 8.21
C GLY A 98 8.53 3.54 6.94
N LEU A 99 7.64 4.51 6.73
CA LEU A 99 7.68 5.43 5.59
C LEU A 99 8.97 6.25 5.57
N LYS A 100 9.37 6.83 6.71
CA LYS A 100 10.63 7.56 6.81
C LYS A 100 11.82 6.67 6.43
N SER A 101 11.86 5.42 6.91
CA SER A 101 12.95 4.48 6.57
C SER A 101 12.99 4.15 5.07
N PHE A 102 11.84 4.15 4.41
CA PHE A 102 11.69 3.95 2.97
C PHE A 102 12.15 5.20 2.19
N HIS A 103 11.73 6.40 2.62
CA HIS A 103 12.13 7.68 2.07
C HIS A 103 13.63 7.97 2.23
N ASP A 104 14.21 7.66 3.38
CA ASP A 104 15.65 7.81 3.69
C ASP A 104 16.54 6.97 2.74
N ARG A 105 15.95 5.96 2.08
CA ARG A 105 16.62 5.12 1.07
C ARG A 105 16.36 5.58 -0.37
N GLY A 106 15.75 6.74 -0.55
CA GLY A 106 15.57 7.40 -1.84
C GLY A 106 14.36 6.90 -2.63
N PHE A 107 13.36 6.31 -1.98
CA PHE A 107 12.13 5.86 -2.64
C PHE A 107 10.91 6.62 -2.17
N VAL A 108 9.89 6.71 -3.02
CA VAL A 108 8.54 7.21 -2.73
C VAL A 108 7.51 6.17 -3.16
N HIS A 109 6.35 6.15 -2.49
CA HIS A 109 5.27 5.23 -2.80
C HIS A 109 4.26 5.86 -3.77
N GLY A 110 3.95 7.15 -3.59
CA GLY A 110 3.07 7.93 -4.44
C GLY A 110 1.58 7.69 -4.24
N ASP A 111 1.20 6.49 -3.81
CA ASP A 111 -0.20 6.14 -3.51
C ASP A 111 -0.43 5.72 -2.05
N VAL A 112 0.16 6.45 -1.10
CA VAL A 112 -0.11 6.28 0.32
C VAL A 112 -1.58 6.63 0.59
N ARG A 113 -2.40 5.60 0.84
CA ARG A 113 -3.84 5.71 1.10
C ARG A 113 -4.25 4.78 2.22
N ASP A 114 -5.35 5.09 2.89
CA ASP A 114 -5.90 4.26 3.97
C ASP A 114 -6.35 2.86 3.50
N VAL A 115 -6.57 2.67 2.19
CA VAL A 115 -6.85 1.36 1.58
C VAL A 115 -5.59 0.56 1.24
N ASN A 116 -4.43 1.24 1.09
CA ASN A 116 -3.14 0.62 0.78
C ASN A 116 -2.27 0.40 2.03
N LEU A 117 -2.75 0.85 3.20
CA LEU A 117 -2.16 0.58 4.50
C LEU A 117 -2.95 -0.52 5.20
N MET A 118 -2.37 -1.71 5.31
CA MET A 118 -2.96 -2.87 5.96
C MET A 118 -2.44 -2.98 7.39
N VAL A 119 -3.30 -2.96 8.40
CA VAL A 119 -2.93 -2.91 9.82
C VAL A 119 -3.39 -4.16 10.56
N ALA A 120 -2.61 -4.60 11.55
CA ALA A 120 -2.87 -5.82 12.29
C ALA A 120 -4.16 -5.74 13.11
N ARG A 121 -5.02 -6.76 13.01
CA ARG A 121 -6.28 -6.88 13.77
C ARG A 121 -6.09 -7.17 15.26
N SER A 122 -4.90 -7.64 15.64
CA SER A 122 -4.53 -7.91 17.03
C SER A 122 -4.40 -6.63 17.86
N GLY A 123 -4.27 -5.46 17.20
CA GLY A 123 -4.01 -4.18 17.86
C GLY A 123 -2.52 -3.89 18.07
N GLU A 124 -1.65 -4.81 17.62
CA GLU A 124 -0.22 -4.53 17.54
C GLU A 124 0.07 -3.40 16.55
N ALA A 125 1.11 -2.61 16.85
CA ALA A 125 1.60 -1.54 15.99
C ALA A 125 2.39 -2.11 14.78
N ARG A 126 1.72 -2.95 13.99
CA ARG A 126 2.25 -3.56 12.77
C ARG A 126 1.37 -3.21 11.59
N PHE A 127 2.01 -2.94 10.47
CA PHE A 127 1.34 -2.65 9.21
C PHE A 127 2.08 -3.27 8.02
N ARG A 128 1.39 -3.28 6.88
CA ARG A 128 1.91 -3.65 5.56
C ARG A 128 1.42 -2.61 4.56
N LEU A 129 2.34 -2.07 3.78
CA LEU A 129 2.10 -1.22 2.63
C LEU A 129 1.96 -2.12 1.39
N ILE A 130 0.97 -1.81 0.56
CA ILE A 130 0.69 -2.50 -0.70
C ILE A 130 0.48 -1.48 -1.83
N ASP A 131 0.43 -1.99 -3.06
CA ASP A 131 0.15 -1.22 -4.28
C ASP A 131 1.29 -0.29 -4.74
N PHE A 132 2.42 -0.90 -5.13
CA PHE A 132 3.64 -0.24 -5.58
C PHE A 132 3.61 0.20 -7.06
N ASP A 133 2.43 0.41 -7.64
CA ASP A 133 2.30 0.73 -9.08
C ASP A 133 2.87 2.12 -9.42
N TRP A 134 2.82 3.04 -8.46
CA TRP A 134 3.30 4.42 -8.61
C TRP A 134 4.64 4.64 -7.90
N ALA A 135 5.10 3.63 -7.15
CA ALA A 135 6.30 3.74 -6.35
C ALA A 135 7.56 3.76 -7.22
N GLY A 136 8.65 4.28 -6.67
CA GLY A 136 9.96 4.22 -7.29
C GLY A 136 10.93 5.21 -6.67
N GLU A 137 12.08 5.38 -7.31
CA GLU A 137 13.11 6.30 -6.82
C GLU A 137 12.65 7.77 -6.91
N VAL A 138 12.97 8.55 -5.88
CA VAL A 138 12.69 9.98 -5.82
C VAL A 138 13.30 10.69 -7.04
N GLY A 139 12.50 11.53 -7.70
CA GLY A 139 12.91 12.26 -8.90
C GLY A 139 12.91 11.43 -10.19
N LYS A 140 12.57 10.14 -10.15
CA LYS A 140 12.46 9.27 -11.34
C LYS A 140 11.05 8.82 -11.67
N VAL A 141 10.09 9.02 -10.77
CA VAL A 141 8.69 8.63 -10.97
C VAL A 141 7.75 9.83 -11.04
N LEU A 142 6.76 9.71 -11.91
CA LEU A 142 5.70 10.70 -12.12
C LEU A 142 4.35 10.05 -11.82
N TYR A 143 3.38 10.86 -11.40
CA TYR A 143 2.00 10.41 -11.33
C TYR A 143 1.47 10.01 -12.71
N PRO A 144 0.68 8.92 -12.79
CA PRO A 144 0.06 8.52 -14.05
C PRO A 144 -0.99 9.54 -14.50
N MET A 145 -1.45 9.42 -15.75
CA MET A 145 -2.62 10.18 -16.21
C MET A 145 -3.89 9.77 -15.46
N ASN A 146 -4.77 10.72 -15.24
CA ASN A 146 -6.04 10.62 -14.52
C ASN A 146 -5.87 10.26 -13.04
N VAL A 147 -4.97 10.94 -12.34
CA VAL A 147 -4.89 10.87 -10.87
C VAL A 147 -6.25 11.24 -10.29
N ASN A 148 -6.87 10.29 -9.58
CA ASN A 148 -8.16 10.56 -8.94
C ASN A 148 -7.99 11.59 -7.81
N THR A 149 -8.56 12.78 -8.01
CA THR A 149 -8.68 13.88 -7.04
C THR A 149 -10.14 14.12 -6.61
N GLU A 150 -11.08 13.37 -7.17
CA GLU A 150 -12.51 13.46 -6.83
C GLU A 150 -12.85 12.51 -5.68
N GLY A 151 -13.36 13.06 -4.56
CA GLY A 151 -13.72 12.28 -3.38
C GLY A 151 -12.53 11.70 -2.59
N LEU A 152 -11.30 11.89 -3.08
CA LEU A 152 -10.04 11.56 -2.42
C LEU A 152 -9.15 12.81 -2.39
N TRP A 153 -8.89 13.33 -1.19
CA TRP A 153 -7.93 14.41 -1.04
C TRP A 153 -6.53 13.93 -1.43
N ARG A 154 -5.79 14.81 -2.10
CA ARG A 154 -4.37 14.65 -2.43
C ARG A 154 -3.64 15.98 -2.21
N PRO A 155 -2.31 15.95 -2.01
CA PRO A 155 -1.47 17.13 -2.04
C PRO A 155 -1.74 18.00 -3.28
N PRO A 156 -1.72 19.34 -3.18
CA PRO A 156 -2.06 20.24 -4.30
C PRO A 156 -1.25 20.00 -5.59
N ASN A 157 -0.02 19.49 -5.47
CA ASN A 157 0.87 19.22 -6.62
C ASN A 157 0.91 17.74 -7.04
N ALA A 158 0.06 16.90 -6.45
CA ALA A 158 -0.07 15.48 -6.79
C ALA A 158 -1.14 15.25 -7.87
N TYR A 159 -0.85 15.68 -9.09
CA TYR A 159 -1.68 15.51 -10.28
C TYR A 159 -0.86 14.93 -11.45
N ASP A 160 -1.54 14.64 -12.55
CA ASP A 160 -0.99 13.98 -13.74
C ASP A 160 0.38 14.50 -14.18
N ASN A 161 1.30 13.57 -14.46
CA ASN A 161 2.67 13.81 -14.93
C ASN A 161 3.56 14.66 -14.00
N ASN A 162 3.11 15.05 -12.81
CA ASN A 162 3.99 15.69 -11.85
C ASN A 162 4.88 14.66 -11.15
N PRO A 163 6.09 15.06 -10.72
CA PRO A 163 6.95 14.23 -9.89
C PRO A 163 6.23 13.79 -8.62
N ILE A 164 6.41 12.51 -8.29
CA ILE A 164 6.03 11.99 -6.97
C ILE A 164 7.17 12.34 -6.01
N THR A 165 6.85 12.98 -4.89
CA THR A 165 7.82 13.46 -3.91
C THR A 165 7.58 12.85 -2.54
N ILE A 166 8.57 12.96 -1.65
CA ILE A 166 8.47 12.51 -0.26
C ILE A 166 7.34 13.26 0.44
N GLU A 167 7.26 14.58 0.22
CA GLU A 167 6.25 15.45 0.82
C GLU A 167 4.83 15.01 0.44
N HIS A 168 4.63 14.43 -0.74
CA HIS A 168 3.33 13.91 -1.14
C HIS A 168 2.91 12.71 -0.27
N ASP A 169 3.82 11.76 -0.01
CA ASP A 169 3.56 10.61 0.86
C ASP A 169 3.32 11.07 2.31
N GLU A 170 4.13 12.01 2.80
CA GLU A 170 4.02 12.57 4.15
C GLU A 170 2.68 13.29 4.37
N GLN A 171 2.29 14.17 3.45
CA GLN A 171 1.01 14.88 3.50
C GLN A 171 -0.19 13.93 3.43
N MET A 172 -0.11 12.87 2.62
CA MET A 172 -1.13 11.83 2.62
C MET A 172 -1.20 11.12 3.97
N MET A 173 -0.07 10.82 4.58
CA MET A 173 -0.02 10.22 5.92
C MET A 173 -0.61 11.15 6.99
N GLU A 174 -0.25 12.44 6.98
CA GLU A 174 -0.85 13.47 7.84
C GLU A 174 -2.36 13.55 7.67
N TYR A 175 -2.86 13.51 6.44
CA TYR A 175 -4.29 13.50 6.16
C TYR A 175 -4.98 12.23 6.69
N ILE A 176 -4.37 11.07 6.53
CA ILE A 176 -4.88 9.77 7.01
C ILE A 176 -4.94 9.73 8.55
N VAL A 177 -3.91 10.26 9.22
CA VAL A 177 -3.81 10.33 10.70
C VAL A 177 -4.69 11.44 11.26
N GLY A 178 -4.65 12.65 10.70
CA GLY A 178 -5.39 13.82 11.15
C GLY A 178 -6.91 13.69 10.98
N LYS A 179 -7.37 12.84 10.07
CA LYS A 179 -8.77 12.41 10.01
C LYS A 179 -9.26 11.69 11.28
N ALA A 180 -8.38 11.27 12.19
CA ALA A 180 -8.77 10.74 13.51
C ALA A 180 -9.28 11.85 14.46
N SER A 181 -9.07 13.12 14.14
CA SER A 181 -9.45 14.27 14.98
C SER A 181 -10.78 14.94 14.55
N VAL A 182 -11.44 14.45 13.50
CA VAL A 182 -12.73 15.01 13.06
C VAL A 182 -13.85 13.99 13.29
N THR A 183 -14.27 13.93 14.55
CA THR A 183 -15.65 13.60 14.91
C THR A 183 -16.30 14.92 15.34
N LYS A 184 -17.22 15.44 14.52
CA LYS A 184 -18.29 16.30 15.02
C LYS A 184 -19.45 15.41 15.41
#